data_AF-A0A9Q0SNB0-F1
#
_entry.id   AF-A0A9Q0SNB0-F1
#
_cell.length_a   1.000
_cell.length_b   1.000
_cell.length_c   1.000
_cell.angle_alpha   90.00
_cell.angle_beta   90.00
_cell.angle_gamma   90.00
#
_symmetry.space_group_name_H-M   'P 1'
#
loop_
_entity.id
_entity.type
_entity.pdbx_description
1 polymer ?
#
loop_
_entity_poly.entity_id
_entity_poly.type
_entity_poly.pdbx_seq_one_letter_code
_entity_poly.pdbx_strand_id
1 'polypeptide(L)'
;MESAAIKVSGASSIANASPVNCKVERNSPVRPSPILNGVDPMNRSIEKPRTVDDVIDKTKPWQLAEIVDPSECRLVTLPESADTSSKVVRLLYTNSGVGMLALGANGIQKLWKWPRNEQATANVVPQHWQPNSGLLMTNDVSGVNLEEAVPCIALSKNDSYVMSATGGKVSLFNMMTFKVMTTFMSPPPASTFLAFHPQDNNIIAIGMEDSTIHIYNVRVDEVKSKLKGHQKRVTGLAFSTILNILVSSGADAQLCIWSIDTWEKRKSVAIQIPAGKSPTGDTRVQFHSDQTRLLVIHETQLAMYDASKMERIRQWVPQDAISAPISYAAYSCNSQLIYATFCDGNIGVFDADSLRLRCRIAPSVYNGSQTVYPLVVATHPLDPNQLALGLTDGSVKVIEPTESEGKWGTSPACR
;
A
#
# COMPACT_ATOMS: atom_id res chain seq x y z
N MET A 1 43.23 -45.72 12.92
CA MET A 1 42.41 -45.74 11.69
C MET A 1 41.64 -44.43 11.69
N GLU A 2 42.34 -43.32 11.44
CA GLU A 2 42.64 -42.77 10.09
C GLU A 2 41.38 -42.12 9.50
N SER A 3 41.25 -40.80 9.44
CA SER A 3 42.10 -39.79 8.77
C SER A 3 42.03 -39.86 7.24
N ALA A 4 41.29 -38.93 6.64
CA ALA A 4 41.55 -38.42 5.30
C ALA A 4 40.92 -37.03 5.14
N ALA A 5 41.74 -35.98 5.27
CA ALA A 5 41.41 -34.65 4.74
C ALA A 5 41.98 -34.55 3.31
N ILE A 6 41.27 -33.89 2.39
CA ILE A 6 41.83 -33.50 1.09
C ILE A 6 41.61 -32.00 0.88
N LYS A 7 42.72 -31.28 0.66
CA LYS A 7 42.80 -29.83 0.47
C LYS A 7 43.97 -29.50 -0.47
N VAL A 8 43.65 -29.15 -1.72
CA VAL A 8 44.55 -28.54 -2.73
C VAL A 8 43.61 -27.70 -3.62
N SER A 9 43.65 -26.37 -3.82
CA SER A 9 44.68 -25.31 -3.82
C SER A 9 45.53 -25.21 -5.10
N GLY A 10 45.11 -24.34 -6.02
CA GLY A 10 45.91 -23.86 -7.16
C GLY A 10 45.37 -22.49 -7.59
N ALA A 11 46.22 -21.47 -7.64
CA ALA A 11 45.84 -20.06 -7.78
C ALA A 11 46.40 -19.42 -9.06
N SER A 12 45.82 -18.29 -9.50
CA SER A 12 46.53 -17.24 -10.25
C SER A 12 45.85 -15.87 -10.05
N SER A 13 46.63 -14.80 -10.22
CA SER A 13 46.27 -13.37 -10.07
C SER A 13 46.68 -12.62 -11.36
N ILE A 14 46.52 -11.31 -11.61
CA ILE A 14 46.49 -10.07 -10.81
C ILE A 14 45.47 -9.12 -11.50
N ALA A 15 44.69 -8.25 -10.83
CA ALA A 15 45.05 -6.83 -10.64
C ALA A 15 44.00 -5.98 -9.90
N ASN A 16 44.49 -4.89 -9.30
CA ASN A 16 43.73 -3.87 -8.55
C ASN A 16 42.95 -2.90 -9.47
N ALA A 17 41.82 -2.40 -8.99
CA ALA A 17 41.26 -1.12 -9.41
C ALA A 17 40.66 -0.38 -8.20
N SER A 18 41.28 0.73 -7.80
CA SER A 18 40.83 1.64 -6.74
C SER A 18 39.93 2.75 -7.32
N PRO A 19 39.13 3.47 -6.52
CA PRO A 19 38.08 4.35 -7.04
C PRO A 19 38.61 5.64 -7.67
N VAL A 20 37.93 6.10 -8.71
CA VAL A 20 38.20 7.40 -9.34
C VAL A 20 37.73 8.54 -8.42
N ASN A 21 38.65 9.44 -8.14
CA ASN A 21 38.47 10.58 -7.24
C ASN A 21 38.42 11.86 -8.07
N CYS A 22 37.23 12.47 -8.23
CA CYS A 22 37.07 13.69 -9.02
C CYS A 22 37.61 14.90 -8.25
N LYS A 23 38.89 15.24 -8.51
CA LYS A 23 39.51 16.46 -7.98
C LYS A 23 38.91 17.72 -8.61
N VAL A 24 38.66 18.70 -7.75
CA VAL A 24 38.53 20.11 -8.10
C VAL A 24 39.90 20.64 -8.52
N GLU A 25 39.98 21.33 -9.67
CA GLU A 25 41.09 22.24 -9.95
C GLU A 25 40.58 23.65 -10.24
N ARG A 26 41.15 24.61 -9.50
CA ARG A 26 41.05 26.04 -9.77
C ARG A 26 41.95 26.37 -10.96
N ASN A 27 41.52 27.29 -11.81
CA ASN A 27 42.46 28.22 -12.44
C ASN A 27 42.05 29.66 -12.11
N SER A 28 43.06 30.49 -11.84
CA SER A 28 42.92 31.85 -11.30
C SER A 28 43.50 32.88 -12.31
N PRO A 29 43.68 34.17 -12.01
CA PRO A 29 43.02 35.21 -12.81
C PRO A 29 43.98 36.08 -13.63
N VAL A 30 43.44 36.85 -14.57
CA VAL A 30 44.12 38.02 -15.16
C VAL A 30 43.21 39.25 -15.07
N ARG A 31 43.80 40.40 -14.71
CA ARG A 31 43.14 41.69 -14.44
C ARG A 31 43.76 42.77 -15.39
N PRO A 32 43.40 44.07 -15.28
CA PRO A 32 42.64 44.81 -16.29
C PRO A 32 43.50 45.78 -17.14
N SER A 33 42.86 46.51 -18.05
CA SER A 33 43.42 47.73 -18.68
C SER A 33 42.40 48.89 -18.66
N PRO A 34 42.79 50.16 -18.35
CA PRO A 34 41.84 51.27 -18.18
C PRO A 34 42.06 52.51 -19.10
N ILE A 35 40.96 53.24 -19.34
CA ILE A 35 40.83 54.72 -19.55
C ILE A 35 41.45 55.38 -20.81
N LEU A 36 40.60 56.09 -21.59
CA LEU A 36 40.78 57.54 -21.86
C LEU A 36 39.44 58.26 -22.21
N ASN A 37 39.42 59.60 -22.14
CA ASN A 37 38.24 60.48 -22.04
C ASN A 37 37.74 61.07 -23.39
N GLY A 38 36.54 61.68 -23.44
CA GLY A 38 36.23 62.63 -24.54
C GLY A 38 34.83 63.24 -24.78
N VAL A 39 34.23 63.97 -23.81
CA VAL A 39 33.36 65.18 -24.00
C VAL A 39 31.92 65.08 -24.63
N ASP A 40 30.99 65.76 -23.93
CA ASP A 40 29.55 66.08 -24.14
C ASP A 40 29.24 67.11 -25.30
N PRO A 41 27.98 67.55 -25.65
CA PRO A 41 26.80 67.74 -24.75
C PRO A 41 25.33 67.65 -25.29
N MET A 42 24.39 67.70 -24.33
CA MET A 42 23.04 68.36 -24.34
C MET A 42 21.92 67.91 -25.31
N ASN A 43 20.80 67.44 -24.73
CA ASN A 43 19.62 68.31 -24.59
C ASN A 43 18.64 67.87 -23.46
N ARG A 44 17.81 68.80 -22.97
CA ARG A 44 16.93 68.64 -21.79
C ARG A 44 15.47 68.31 -22.13
N SER A 45 14.81 67.54 -21.26
CA SER A 45 13.41 67.79 -20.83
C SER A 45 13.13 67.12 -19.48
N ILE A 46 12.31 67.76 -18.63
CA ILE A 46 12.11 67.43 -17.20
C ILE A 46 10.61 67.14 -16.97
N GLU A 47 10.22 66.09 -16.23
CA GLU A 47 9.37 66.19 -15.00
C GLU A 47 8.89 64.84 -14.40
N LYS A 48 9.37 64.59 -13.17
CA LYS A 48 8.70 64.04 -11.97
C LYS A 48 8.16 62.60 -11.91
N PRO A 49 8.11 62.01 -10.68
CA PRO A 49 8.10 60.56 -10.49
C PRO A 49 6.72 59.97 -10.21
N ARG A 50 6.57 58.67 -10.45
CA ARG A 50 5.52 57.85 -9.86
C ARG A 50 6.12 56.62 -9.17
N THR A 51 5.46 56.29 -8.07
CA THR A 51 5.69 55.25 -7.08
C THR A 51 6.23 53.92 -7.60
N VAL A 52 7.01 53.26 -6.74
CA VAL A 52 7.31 51.83 -6.82
C VAL A 52 5.99 51.07 -6.73
N ASP A 53 5.52 50.49 -7.83
CA ASP A 53 4.47 49.49 -7.78
C ASP A 53 5.09 48.17 -7.30
N ASP A 54 4.67 47.72 -6.11
CA ASP A 54 4.95 46.37 -5.64
C ASP A 54 4.34 45.37 -6.63
N VAL A 55 5.20 44.69 -7.40
CA VAL A 55 4.82 43.49 -8.14
C VAL A 55 4.62 42.37 -7.11
N ILE A 56 3.45 42.39 -6.47
CA ILE A 56 2.92 41.25 -5.73
C ILE A 56 2.71 40.14 -6.76
N ASP A 57 3.69 39.26 -6.87
CA ASP A 57 3.56 38.03 -7.63
C ASP A 57 2.43 37.21 -7.02
N LYS A 58 1.27 37.25 -7.67
CA LYS A 58 0.08 36.52 -7.25
C LYS A 58 0.28 35.04 -7.56
N THR A 59 1.06 34.38 -6.72
CA THR A 59 1.06 32.93 -6.60
C THR A 59 -0.39 32.48 -6.42
N LYS A 60 -0.98 31.90 -7.48
CA LYS A 60 -2.31 31.31 -7.40
C LYS A 60 -2.35 30.35 -6.21
N PRO A 61 -3.33 30.47 -5.30
CA PRO A 61 -3.46 29.51 -4.22
C PRO A 61 -3.62 28.12 -4.83
N TRP A 62 -2.86 27.16 -4.29
CA TRP A 62 -2.87 25.77 -4.73
C TRP A 62 -4.28 25.21 -4.55
N GLN A 63 -4.94 24.84 -5.64
CA GLN A 63 -6.29 24.29 -5.62
C GLN A 63 -6.20 22.76 -5.71
N LEU A 64 -6.91 22.07 -4.82
CA LEU A 64 -7.06 20.62 -4.86
C LEU A 64 -7.62 20.19 -6.22
N ALA A 65 -6.96 19.25 -6.89
CA ALA A 65 -7.52 18.61 -8.08
C ALA A 65 -8.70 17.72 -7.66
N GLU A 66 -9.82 17.80 -8.40
CA GLU A 66 -11.01 17.01 -8.12
C GLU A 66 -11.47 16.34 -9.42
N ILE A 67 -11.37 15.02 -9.48
CA ILE A 67 -11.94 14.21 -10.56
C ILE A 67 -13.38 13.88 -10.17
N VAL A 68 -14.33 14.37 -10.96
CA VAL A 68 -15.77 14.26 -10.69
C VAL A 68 -16.52 13.67 -11.89
N ASP A 69 -16.02 13.91 -13.10
CA ASP A 69 -16.57 13.37 -14.33
C ASP A 69 -15.98 11.98 -14.60
N PRO A 70 -16.81 10.93 -14.82
CA PRO A 70 -16.32 9.60 -15.19
C PRO A 70 -15.38 9.58 -16.39
N SER A 71 -15.47 10.53 -17.33
CA SER A 71 -14.59 10.59 -18.51
C SER A 71 -13.14 10.96 -18.21
N GLU A 72 -12.85 11.52 -17.02
CA GLU A 72 -11.50 11.79 -16.52
C GLU A 72 -10.79 10.52 -16.02
N CYS A 73 -11.49 9.38 -15.96
CA CYS A 73 -10.97 8.07 -15.56
C CYS A 73 -11.35 7.00 -16.58
N ARG A 74 -10.46 6.07 -16.88
CA ARG A 74 -10.89 4.78 -17.43
C ARG A 74 -11.42 3.93 -16.28
N LEU A 75 -12.58 3.33 -16.49
CA LEU A 75 -13.29 2.54 -15.50
C LEU A 75 -13.74 1.22 -16.12
N VAL A 76 -13.43 0.10 -15.47
CA VAL A 76 -14.06 -1.18 -15.77
C VAL A 76 -14.68 -1.78 -14.52
N THR A 77 -15.94 -2.22 -14.63
CA THR A 77 -16.60 -3.03 -13.61
C THR A 77 -16.40 -4.49 -13.97
N LEU A 78 -15.95 -5.30 -13.00
CA LEU A 78 -15.65 -6.70 -13.22
C LEU A 78 -16.95 -7.51 -13.32
N PRO A 79 -17.02 -8.51 -14.22
CA PRO A 79 -18.26 -9.26 -14.46
C PRO A 79 -18.62 -10.09 -13.22
N GLU A 80 -19.87 -9.97 -12.78
CA GLU A 80 -20.41 -10.73 -11.66
C GLU A 80 -21.05 -12.06 -12.10
N SER A 81 -20.98 -13.06 -11.23
CA SER A 81 -21.88 -14.22 -11.27
C SER A 81 -23.12 -13.88 -10.43
N ALA A 82 -24.31 -14.16 -10.98
CA ALA A 82 -25.58 -13.53 -10.60
C ALA A 82 -26.07 -13.77 -9.16
N ASP A 83 -25.56 -14.80 -8.46
CA ASP A 83 -26.29 -15.38 -7.33
C ASP A 83 -25.81 -14.98 -5.92
N THR A 84 -24.77 -14.14 -5.77
CA THR A 84 -24.38 -13.59 -4.45
C THR A 84 -23.71 -12.21 -4.53
N SER A 85 -24.51 -11.17 -4.32
CA SER A 85 -24.01 -9.86 -3.84
C SER A 85 -23.62 -10.00 -2.37
N SER A 86 -22.37 -9.63 -2.06
CA SER A 86 -21.81 -9.63 -0.70
C SER A 86 -20.64 -8.66 -0.66
N LYS A 87 -20.62 -7.77 0.34
CA LYS A 87 -19.56 -6.78 0.59
C LYS A 87 -18.16 -7.33 0.25
N VAL A 88 -17.40 -6.66 -0.61
CA VAL A 88 -16.01 -7.06 -0.89
C VAL A 88 -15.11 -6.57 0.23
N VAL A 89 -14.59 -7.50 1.04
CA VAL A 89 -13.90 -7.21 2.31
C VAL A 89 -12.39 -7.37 2.23
N ARG A 90 -11.87 -8.07 1.21
CA ARG A 90 -10.44 -8.06 0.83
C ARG A 90 -10.33 -8.14 -0.69
N LEU A 91 -9.31 -7.48 -1.24
CA LEU A 91 -9.02 -7.43 -2.67
C LEU A 91 -7.51 -7.48 -2.85
N LEU A 92 -7.02 -8.25 -3.82
CA LEU A 92 -5.60 -8.40 -4.15
C LEU A 92 -5.44 -8.56 -5.66
N TYR A 93 -4.47 -7.87 -6.26
CA TYR A 93 -3.93 -8.30 -7.55
C TYR A 93 -3.08 -9.56 -7.37
N THR A 94 -2.92 -10.35 -8.42
CA THR A 94 -1.86 -11.36 -8.50
C THR A 94 -0.50 -10.66 -8.55
N ASN A 95 0.57 -11.27 -8.04
CA ASN A 95 1.92 -10.66 -8.06
C ASN A 95 2.39 -10.38 -9.51
N SER A 96 1.94 -11.21 -10.45
CA SER A 96 2.08 -11.03 -11.90
C SER A 96 1.30 -9.85 -12.52
N GLY A 97 0.39 -9.22 -11.78
CA GLY A 97 -0.48 -8.12 -12.24
C GLY A 97 -1.66 -8.56 -13.13
N VAL A 98 -1.60 -9.72 -13.79
CA VAL A 98 -2.59 -10.15 -14.81
C VAL A 98 -3.90 -10.76 -14.26
N GLY A 99 -4.12 -10.71 -12.95
CA GLY A 99 -5.35 -11.23 -12.33
C GLY A 99 -5.68 -10.53 -11.02
N MET A 100 -6.91 -10.72 -10.55
CA MET A 100 -7.41 -10.11 -9.33
C MET A 100 -8.31 -11.07 -8.54
N LEU A 101 -8.08 -11.11 -7.23
CA LEU A 101 -8.81 -11.89 -6.22
C LEU A 101 -9.65 -10.95 -5.35
N ALA A 102 -10.95 -11.23 -5.23
CA ALA A 102 -11.82 -10.59 -4.24
C ALA A 102 -12.36 -11.64 -3.26
N LEU A 103 -12.34 -11.35 -1.97
CA LEU A 103 -13.02 -12.11 -0.92
C LEU A 103 -14.27 -11.34 -0.49
N GLY A 104 -15.44 -11.98 -0.62
CA GLY A 104 -16.71 -11.47 -0.09
C GLY A 104 -16.85 -11.73 1.41
N ALA A 105 -17.68 -10.94 2.10
CA ALA A 105 -18.01 -11.16 3.51
C ALA A 105 -18.64 -12.53 3.79
N ASN A 106 -19.31 -13.12 2.80
CA ASN A 106 -19.82 -14.49 2.81
C ASN A 106 -18.75 -15.59 2.75
N GLY A 107 -17.46 -15.26 2.71
CA GLY A 107 -16.35 -16.22 2.67
C GLY A 107 -16.06 -16.82 1.29
N ILE A 108 -16.75 -16.37 0.22
CA ILE A 108 -16.48 -16.80 -1.16
C ILE A 108 -15.40 -15.91 -1.79
N GLN A 109 -14.41 -16.53 -2.43
CA GLN A 109 -13.42 -15.83 -3.24
C GLN A 109 -13.74 -15.93 -4.73
N LYS A 110 -13.70 -14.80 -5.43
CA LYS A 110 -13.85 -14.67 -6.88
C LYS A 110 -12.48 -14.31 -7.48
N LEU A 111 -12.16 -14.87 -8.65
CA LEU A 111 -10.91 -14.61 -9.39
C LEU A 111 -11.26 -14.14 -10.79
N TRP A 112 -10.62 -13.07 -11.24
CA TRP A 112 -10.67 -12.62 -12.63
C TRP A 112 -9.26 -12.57 -13.20
N LYS A 113 -9.13 -12.79 -14.51
CA LYS A 113 -7.85 -12.74 -15.23
C LYS A 113 -8.01 -11.92 -16.51
N TRP A 114 -7.05 -11.05 -16.79
CA TRP A 114 -6.97 -10.39 -18.08
C TRP A 114 -6.54 -11.39 -19.18
N PRO A 115 -6.93 -11.17 -20.44
CA PRO A 115 -6.51 -12.02 -21.55
C PRO A 115 -4.99 -12.15 -21.66
N ARG A 116 -4.51 -13.31 -22.14
CA ARG A 116 -3.07 -13.51 -22.36
C ARG A 116 -2.56 -12.53 -23.42
N ASN A 117 -1.45 -11.87 -23.11
CA ASN A 117 -0.77 -10.79 -23.85
C ASN A 117 -1.23 -9.36 -23.54
N GLU A 118 -2.20 -9.16 -22.65
CA GLU A 118 -2.58 -7.82 -22.18
C GLU A 118 -2.16 -7.63 -20.71
N GLN A 119 -1.61 -6.47 -20.36
CA GLN A 119 -1.50 -6.07 -18.96
C GLN A 119 -2.91 -5.85 -18.39
N ALA A 120 -3.07 -5.97 -17.06
CA ALA A 120 -4.32 -5.55 -16.45
C ALA A 120 -4.53 -4.06 -16.77
N THR A 121 -5.67 -3.74 -17.38
CA THR A 121 -6.04 -2.37 -17.72
C THR A 121 -7.54 -2.16 -17.60
N ALA A 122 -7.93 -0.94 -17.22
CA ALA A 122 -9.31 -0.49 -17.24
C ALA A 122 -9.91 -0.39 -18.65
N ASN A 123 -9.10 -0.52 -19.72
CA ASN A 123 -9.59 -0.62 -21.10
C ASN A 123 -10.12 -2.02 -21.46
N VAL A 124 -9.78 -3.05 -20.67
CA VAL A 124 -10.07 -4.45 -20.99
C VAL A 124 -10.85 -5.09 -19.84
N VAL A 125 -12.02 -5.67 -20.16
CA VAL A 125 -12.82 -6.42 -19.19
C VAL A 125 -12.13 -7.77 -18.90
N PRO A 126 -11.68 -8.03 -17.66
CA PRO A 126 -11.10 -9.32 -17.33
C PRO A 126 -12.18 -10.40 -17.26
N GLN A 127 -11.79 -11.62 -17.60
CA GLN A 127 -12.70 -12.76 -17.58
C GLN A 127 -12.80 -13.32 -16.17
N HIS A 128 -14.02 -13.57 -15.70
CA HIS A 128 -14.23 -14.35 -14.48
C HIS A 128 -13.68 -15.75 -14.68
N TRP A 129 -12.72 -16.14 -13.84
CA TRP A 129 -11.97 -17.38 -13.99
C TRP A 129 -12.46 -18.41 -12.96
N GLN A 130 -12.89 -19.55 -13.46
CA GLN A 130 -13.31 -20.70 -12.66
C GLN A 130 -12.80 -21.98 -13.35
N PRO A 131 -12.36 -23.01 -12.59
CA PRO A 131 -11.99 -24.29 -13.20
C PRO A 131 -13.22 -25.01 -13.76
N ASN A 132 -13.03 -25.81 -14.83
CA ASN A 132 -14.08 -26.61 -15.47
C ASN A 132 -14.81 -27.59 -14.52
N SER A 133 -14.28 -27.84 -13.32
CA SER A 133 -14.93 -28.62 -12.26
C SER A 133 -16.09 -27.91 -11.57
N GLY A 134 -16.34 -26.63 -11.85
CA GLY A 134 -17.40 -25.83 -11.21
C GLY A 134 -17.16 -25.53 -9.72
N LEU A 135 -15.97 -25.86 -9.20
CA LEU A 135 -15.60 -25.55 -7.81
C LEU A 135 -15.52 -24.04 -7.60
N LEU A 136 -15.68 -23.61 -6.35
CA LEU A 136 -15.51 -22.25 -5.86
C LEU A 136 -14.50 -22.25 -4.70
N MET A 137 -13.75 -21.16 -4.54
CA MET A 137 -12.84 -20.96 -3.41
C MET A 137 -13.62 -20.43 -2.18
N THR A 138 -14.39 -21.31 -1.56
CA THR A 138 -15.26 -20.97 -0.43
C THR A 138 -14.61 -21.38 0.89
N ASN A 139 -14.54 -20.46 1.85
CA ASN A 139 -14.11 -20.74 3.22
C ASN A 139 -15.19 -21.51 3.98
N ASP A 140 -14.79 -22.38 4.92
CA ASP A 140 -15.73 -22.99 5.86
C ASP A 140 -16.23 -21.94 6.86
N VAL A 141 -17.51 -21.56 6.71
CA VAL A 141 -18.22 -20.58 7.54
C VAL A 141 -19.30 -21.25 8.42
N SER A 142 -19.25 -22.58 8.57
CA SER A 142 -20.23 -23.35 9.33
C SER A 142 -20.24 -22.93 10.80
N GLY A 143 -21.35 -22.33 11.26
CA GLY A 143 -21.49 -21.83 12.63
C GLY A 143 -20.77 -20.52 12.92
N VAL A 144 -20.29 -19.80 11.91
CA VAL A 144 -19.63 -18.49 12.06
C VAL A 144 -20.66 -17.35 12.03
N ASN A 145 -20.53 -16.37 12.94
CA ASN A 145 -21.25 -15.10 12.83
C ASN A 145 -20.57 -14.20 11.79
N LEU A 146 -21.14 -14.11 10.58
CA LEU A 146 -20.55 -13.38 9.45
C LEU A 146 -20.51 -11.85 9.61
N GLU A 147 -21.34 -11.26 10.49
CA GLU A 147 -21.29 -9.81 10.74
C GLU A 147 -20.17 -9.42 11.73
N GLU A 148 -19.68 -10.36 12.54
CA GLU A 148 -18.58 -10.14 13.50
C GLU A 148 -17.23 -10.69 12.99
N ALA A 149 -17.25 -11.67 12.09
CA ALA A 149 -16.06 -12.27 11.51
C ALA A 149 -15.19 -11.23 10.78
N VAL A 150 -13.86 -11.31 10.98
CA VAL A 150 -12.88 -10.46 10.29
C VAL A 150 -12.20 -11.27 9.18
N PRO A 151 -12.57 -11.12 7.90
CA PRO A 151 -12.06 -12.01 6.86
C PRO A 151 -10.64 -11.61 6.47
N CYS A 152 -9.77 -12.59 6.25
CA CYS A 152 -8.38 -12.37 5.87
C CYS A 152 -7.98 -13.22 4.67
N ILE A 153 -7.01 -12.72 3.90
CA ILE A 153 -6.51 -13.35 2.68
C ILE A 153 -5.04 -13.01 2.51
N ALA A 154 -4.25 -13.95 1.99
CA ALA A 154 -2.87 -13.74 1.60
C ALA A 154 -2.54 -14.58 0.35
N LEU A 155 -1.81 -13.99 -0.61
CA LEU A 155 -1.40 -14.65 -1.84
C LEU A 155 0.06 -15.11 -1.75
N SER A 156 0.34 -16.34 -2.21
CA SER A 156 1.73 -16.83 -2.32
C SER A 156 2.50 -16.09 -3.42
N LYS A 157 3.82 -15.92 -3.23
CA LYS A 157 4.70 -15.13 -4.13
C LYS A 157 4.73 -15.59 -5.60
N ASN A 158 4.23 -16.79 -5.89
CA ASN A 158 4.20 -17.41 -7.22
C ASN A 158 2.77 -17.58 -7.77
N ASP A 159 1.79 -16.86 -7.22
CA ASP A 159 0.37 -16.83 -7.64
C ASP A 159 -0.33 -18.20 -7.68
N SER A 160 0.30 -19.25 -7.12
CA SER A 160 -0.15 -20.64 -7.27
C SER A 160 -1.11 -21.07 -6.16
N TYR A 161 -1.04 -20.39 -5.01
CA TYR A 161 -1.86 -20.64 -3.84
C TYR A 161 -2.33 -19.35 -3.18
N VAL A 162 -3.56 -19.38 -2.65
CA VAL A 162 -4.11 -18.33 -1.81
C VAL A 162 -4.52 -18.95 -0.47
N MET A 163 -4.27 -18.24 0.62
CA MET A 163 -4.79 -18.58 1.94
C MET A 163 -5.86 -17.60 2.34
N SER A 164 -6.90 -18.08 3.00
CA SER A 164 -7.93 -17.23 3.57
C SER A 164 -8.60 -17.84 4.80
N ALA A 165 -9.29 -16.99 5.55
CA ALA A 165 -10.24 -17.38 6.58
C ALA A 165 -11.37 -16.35 6.66
N THR A 166 -12.53 -16.78 7.17
CA THR A 166 -13.71 -15.93 7.43
C THR A 166 -14.34 -16.45 8.73
N GLY A 167 -13.72 -16.11 9.87
CA GLY A 167 -14.09 -16.60 11.21
C GLY A 167 -13.80 -18.09 11.49
N GLY A 168 -13.91 -18.95 10.48
CA GLY A 168 -13.58 -20.38 10.53
C GLY A 168 -12.07 -20.69 10.41
N LYS A 169 -11.77 -21.92 10.00
CA LYS A 169 -10.39 -22.43 9.81
C LYS A 169 -9.65 -21.66 8.71
N VAL A 170 -8.33 -21.54 8.83
CA VAL A 170 -7.49 -21.05 7.73
C VAL A 170 -7.40 -22.15 6.67
N SER A 171 -7.77 -21.81 5.43
CA SER A 171 -7.81 -22.72 4.29
C SER A 171 -6.76 -22.32 3.24
N LEU A 172 -6.00 -23.31 2.75
CA LEU A 172 -5.06 -23.13 1.64
C LEU A 172 -5.70 -23.61 0.33
N PHE A 173 -5.99 -22.71 -0.59
CA PHE A 173 -6.58 -23.02 -1.90
C PHE A 173 -5.51 -23.06 -3.00
N ASN A 174 -5.67 -23.96 -3.95
CA ASN A 174 -4.90 -23.98 -5.19
C ASN A 174 -5.56 -23.09 -6.26
N MET A 175 -4.83 -22.08 -6.76
CA MET A 175 -5.33 -21.05 -7.69
C MET A 175 -5.67 -21.56 -9.11
N MET A 176 -5.35 -22.82 -9.42
CA MET A 176 -5.60 -23.47 -10.72
C MET A 176 -6.71 -24.53 -10.68
N THR A 177 -7.17 -24.92 -9.49
CA THR A 177 -8.20 -25.97 -9.33
C THR A 177 -9.30 -25.61 -8.34
N PHE A 178 -9.12 -24.51 -7.59
CA PHE A 178 -9.96 -24.07 -6.47
C PHE A 178 -10.15 -25.11 -5.36
N LYS A 179 -9.39 -26.21 -5.38
CA LYS A 179 -9.39 -27.21 -4.32
C LYS A 179 -8.70 -26.65 -3.08
N VAL A 180 -9.30 -26.93 -1.92
CA VAL A 180 -8.65 -26.83 -0.62
C VAL A 180 -7.56 -27.91 -0.56
N MET A 181 -6.32 -27.49 -0.35
CA MET A 181 -5.15 -28.36 -0.20
C MET A 181 -4.98 -28.83 1.25
N THR A 182 -5.25 -27.95 2.20
CA THR A 182 -5.27 -28.22 3.64
C THR A 182 -6.06 -27.14 4.39
N THR A 183 -6.51 -27.45 5.61
CA THR A 183 -7.10 -26.49 6.56
C THR A 183 -6.44 -26.64 7.91
N PHE A 184 -6.11 -25.54 8.57
CA PHE A 184 -5.43 -25.52 9.87
C PHE A 184 -5.96 -24.39 10.75
N MET A 185 -5.47 -24.32 11.99
CA MET A 185 -5.84 -23.27 12.97
C MET A 185 -7.37 -23.13 13.11
N SER A 186 -8.01 -24.15 13.68
CA SER A 186 -9.45 -24.11 13.97
C SER A 186 -9.74 -23.14 15.13
N PRO A 187 -10.80 -22.30 15.04
CA PRO A 187 -11.18 -21.41 16.12
C PRO A 187 -11.77 -22.19 17.32
N PRO A 188 -11.78 -21.60 18.54
CA PRO A 188 -11.18 -20.31 18.90
C PRO A 188 -9.65 -20.40 19.13
N PRO A 189 -8.89 -19.31 18.87
CA PRO A 189 -9.35 -18.00 18.43
C PRO A 189 -9.55 -17.92 16.92
N ALA A 190 -10.36 -16.97 16.44
CA ALA A 190 -10.45 -16.68 15.01
C ALA A 190 -9.18 -15.96 14.51
N SER A 191 -8.84 -16.18 13.23
CA SER A 191 -7.77 -15.44 12.55
C SER A 191 -8.32 -14.17 11.90
N THR A 192 -7.55 -13.08 11.99
CA THR A 192 -7.97 -11.73 11.59
C THR A 192 -7.05 -11.13 10.53
N PHE A 193 -5.81 -11.61 10.41
CA PHE A 193 -4.84 -11.18 9.41
C PHE A 193 -3.87 -12.31 9.04
N LEU A 194 -3.39 -12.34 7.79
CA LEU A 194 -2.43 -13.33 7.29
C LEU A 194 -1.28 -12.61 6.56
N ALA A 195 -0.04 -13.02 6.81
CA ALA A 195 1.12 -12.54 6.08
C ALA A 195 2.13 -13.67 5.84
N PHE A 196 2.47 -13.93 4.58
CA PHE A 196 3.57 -14.83 4.23
C PHE A 196 4.91 -14.25 4.68
N HIS A 197 5.78 -15.09 5.22
CA HIS A 197 7.14 -14.69 5.54
C HIS A 197 7.94 -14.38 4.25
N PRO A 198 8.76 -13.30 4.23
CA PRO A 198 9.31 -12.77 2.99
C PRO A 198 10.38 -13.65 2.33
N GLN A 199 11.00 -14.57 3.06
CA GLN A 199 12.02 -15.50 2.52
C GLN A 199 11.47 -16.93 2.45
N ASP A 200 11.26 -17.60 3.59
CA ASP A 200 10.62 -18.93 3.65
C ASP A 200 9.11 -18.88 3.36
N ASN A 201 8.65 -19.51 2.26
CA ASN A 201 7.22 -19.60 1.90
C ASN A 201 6.40 -20.57 2.77
N ASN A 202 7.05 -21.39 3.61
CA ASN A 202 6.36 -22.32 4.51
C ASN A 202 5.94 -21.64 5.84
N ILE A 203 6.52 -20.48 6.17
CA ILE A 203 6.24 -19.74 7.40
C ILE A 203 5.23 -18.63 7.13
N ILE A 204 4.24 -18.49 8.03
CA ILE A 204 3.18 -17.50 7.95
C ILE A 204 2.96 -16.89 9.33
N ALA A 205 2.84 -15.56 9.38
CA ALA A 205 2.34 -14.86 10.55
C ALA A 205 0.81 -14.73 10.45
N ILE A 206 0.12 -15.21 11.48
CA ILE A 206 -1.33 -15.22 11.59
C ILE A 206 -1.70 -14.31 12.77
N GLY A 207 -2.38 -13.21 12.48
CA GLY A 207 -2.96 -12.34 13.51
C GLY A 207 -4.25 -12.97 14.03
N MET A 208 -4.44 -12.95 15.34
CA MET A 208 -5.58 -13.58 16.02
C MET A 208 -6.48 -12.56 16.71
N GLU A 209 -7.72 -12.96 16.94
CA GLU A 209 -8.71 -12.18 17.70
C GLU A 209 -8.33 -12.02 19.18
N ASP A 210 -7.68 -13.03 19.77
CA ASP A 210 -7.24 -13.06 21.18
C ASP A 210 -6.00 -12.18 21.49
N SER A 211 -5.70 -11.21 20.62
CA SER A 211 -4.51 -10.33 20.61
C SER A 211 -3.15 -11.00 20.36
N THR A 212 -3.11 -12.31 20.13
CA THR A 212 -1.87 -13.03 19.82
C THR A 212 -1.54 -13.05 18.32
N ILE A 213 -0.28 -13.33 18.00
CA ILE A 213 0.17 -13.63 16.63
C ILE A 213 0.81 -15.00 16.65
N HIS A 214 0.38 -15.91 15.78
CA HIS A 214 0.99 -17.22 15.63
C HIS A 214 1.91 -17.22 14.42
N ILE A 215 3.17 -17.58 14.64
CA ILE A 215 4.12 -17.91 13.58
C ILE A 215 3.98 -19.40 13.32
N TYR A 216 3.40 -19.75 12.18
CA TYR A 216 2.97 -21.09 11.84
C TYR A 216 3.73 -21.63 10.63
N ASN A 217 4.10 -22.90 10.66
CA ASN A 217 4.79 -23.62 9.58
C ASN A 217 3.84 -24.61 8.91
N VAL A 218 3.38 -24.23 7.73
CA VAL A 218 2.36 -24.95 6.94
C VAL A 218 2.83 -26.34 6.51
N ARG A 219 4.14 -26.55 6.36
CA ARG A 219 4.70 -27.81 5.87
C ARG A 219 4.67 -28.94 6.91
N VAL A 220 4.72 -28.59 8.19
CA VAL A 220 4.78 -29.56 9.31
C VAL A 220 3.60 -29.44 10.28
N ASP A 221 2.64 -28.56 9.96
CA ASP A 221 1.45 -28.27 10.77
C ASP A 221 1.77 -27.85 12.22
N GLU A 222 2.70 -26.92 12.40
CA GLU A 222 3.22 -26.53 13.73
C GLU A 222 3.26 -25.02 13.94
N VAL A 223 2.86 -24.56 15.14
CA VAL A 223 3.06 -23.18 15.60
C VAL A 223 4.47 -23.03 16.18
N LYS A 224 5.40 -22.51 15.37
CA LYS A 224 6.80 -22.22 15.76
C LYS A 224 6.91 -21.23 16.92
N SER A 225 6.03 -20.23 17.00
CA SER A 225 6.07 -19.19 18.04
C SER A 225 4.71 -18.53 18.23
N LYS A 226 4.42 -18.06 19.45
CA LYS A 226 3.21 -17.31 19.81
C LYS A 226 3.61 -15.95 20.40
N LEU A 227 3.36 -14.88 19.65
CA LEU A 227 3.76 -13.53 20.01
C LEU A 227 2.63 -12.89 20.82
N LYS A 228 2.96 -12.34 22.00
CA LYS A 228 2.00 -11.69 22.91
C LYS A 228 2.46 -10.27 23.19
N GLY A 229 1.57 -9.28 23.02
CA GLY A 229 1.95 -7.89 23.24
C GLY A 229 0.98 -6.81 22.81
N HIS A 230 -0.09 -7.16 22.07
CA HIS A 230 -1.28 -6.32 21.90
C HIS A 230 -2.29 -6.62 23.03
N GLN A 231 -3.30 -5.76 23.18
CA GLN A 231 -4.39 -5.89 24.16
C GLN A 231 -5.76 -6.13 23.49
N LYS A 232 -5.83 -5.99 22.17
CA LYS A 232 -7.01 -6.28 21.33
C LYS A 232 -6.59 -7.08 20.09
N ARG A 233 -7.57 -7.55 19.32
CA ARG A 233 -7.36 -8.27 18.06
C ARG A 233 -6.28 -7.64 17.18
N VAL A 234 -5.47 -8.48 16.55
CA VAL A 234 -4.46 -8.04 15.58
C VAL A 234 -5.17 -7.59 14.31
N THR A 235 -4.79 -6.44 13.75
CA THR A 235 -5.46 -5.80 12.60
C THR A 235 -4.56 -5.59 11.38
N GLY A 236 -3.25 -5.77 11.54
CA GLY A 236 -2.29 -5.74 10.44
C GLY A 236 -0.96 -6.40 10.79
N LEU A 237 -0.29 -6.93 9.76
CA LEU A 237 1.03 -7.55 9.81
C LEU A 237 1.83 -7.12 8.58
N ALA A 238 3.04 -6.60 8.78
CA ALA A 238 3.94 -6.20 7.71
C ALA A 238 5.39 -6.59 8.05
N PHE A 239 6.05 -7.29 7.13
CA PHE A 239 7.46 -7.66 7.26
C PHE A 239 8.37 -6.62 6.59
N SER A 240 9.54 -6.36 7.18
CA SER A 240 10.68 -5.71 6.54
C SER A 240 11.90 -6.62 6.60
N THR A 241 12.42 -6.97 5.43
CA THR A 241 13.66 -7.75 5.30
C THR A 241 14.91 -6.90 5.54
N ILE A 242 14.86 -5.59 5.26
CA ILE A 242 16.01 -4.68 5.44
C ILE A 242 16.25 -4.38 6.92
N LEU A 243 15.20 -4.16 7.69
CA LEU A 243 15.29 -3.95 9.14
C LEU A 243 15.26 -5.27 9.94
N ASN A 244 14.97 -6.38 9.26
CA ASN A 244 14.81 -7.71 9.84
C ASN A 244 13.80 -7.75 10.99
N ILE A 245 12.60 -7.19 10.72
CA ILE A 245 11.49 -7.06 11.67
C ILE A 245 10.14 -7.44 11.06
N LEU A 246 9.25 -7.95 11.91
CA LEU A 246 7.81 -7.92 11.70
C LEU A 246 7.25 -6.73 12.50
N VAL A 247 6.42 -5.91 11.86
CA VAL A 247 5.58 -4.92 12.55
C VAL A 247 4.15 -5.43 12.54
N SER A 248 3.49 -5.37 13.70
CA SER A 248 2.07 -5.71 13.82
C SER A 248 1.28 -4.57 14.47
N SER A 249 0.05 -4.38 13.99
CA SER A 249 -0.90 -3.42 14.53
C SER A 249 -2.07 -4.12 15.22
N GLY A 250 -2.59 -3.50 16.30
CA GLY A 250 -3.74 -3.98 17.05
C GLY A 250 -4.92 -2.99 17.00
N ALA A 251 -6.13 -3.47 17.30
CA ALA A 251 -7.31 -2.63 17.44
C ALA A 251 -7.31 -1.74 18.72
N ASP A 252 -6.19 -1.73 19.45
CA ASP A 252 -5.84 -0.95 20.64
C ASP A 252 -4.95 0.26 20.31
N ALA A 253 -4.84 0.60 19.01
CA ALA A 253 -3.96 1.64 18.48
C ALA A 253 -2.48 1.46 18.88
N GLN A 254 -2.04 0.22 19.12
CA GLN A 254 -0.63 -0.12 19.36
C GLN A 254 0.05 -0.66 18.10
N LEU A 255 1.34 -0.39 18.00
CA LEU A 255 2.26 -0.98 17.04
C LEU A 255 3.33 -1.76 17.80
N CYS A 256 3.42 -3.06 17.56
CA CYS A 256 4.44 -3.93 18.14
C CYS A 256 5.49 -4.29 17.08
N ILE A 257 6.76 -4.26 17.47
CA ILE A 257 7.90 -4.58 16.61
C ILE A 257 8.56 -5.84 17.12
N TRP A 258 8.75 -6.82 16.25
CA TRP A 258 9.26 -8.16 16.55
C TRP A 258 10.50 -8.46 15.71
N SER A 259 11.45 -9.19 16.29
CA SER A 259 12.57 -9.78 15.54
C SER A 259 12.04 -10.88 14.61
N ILE A 260 12.49 -10.98 13.35
CA ILE A 260 12.11 -12.12 12.50
C ILE A 260 12.87 -13.39 12.94
N ASP A 261 14.15 -13.28 13.26
CA ASP A 261 14.98 -14.46 13.59
C ASP A 261 14.61 -15.10 14.93
N THR A 262 14.33 -14.28 15.96
CA THR A 262 14.07 -14.73 17.34
C THR A 262 12.60 -14.65 17.74
N TRP A 263 11.76 -13.97 16.97
CA TRP A 263 10.35 -13.70 17.28
C TRP A 263 10.09 -12.90 18.57
N GLU A 264 11.13 -12.35 19.19
CA GLU A 264 11.03 -11.55 20.42
C GLU A 264 10.50 -10.13 20.15
N LYS A 265 9.73 -9.59 21.10
CA LYS A 265 9.24 -8.21 21.06
C LYS A 265 10.40 -7.24 21.31
N ARG A 266 10.78 -6.45 20.29
CA ARG A 266 11.80 -5.40 20.40
C ARG A 266 11.26 -4.10 20.99
N LYS A 267 10.05 -3.68 20.58
CA LYS A 267 9.45 -2.39 20.99
C LYS A 267 7.91 -2.44 20.90
N SER A 268 7.26 -1.53 21.62
CA SER A 268 5.83 -1.19 21.50
C SER A 268 5.72 0.33 21.37
N VAL A 269 4.87 0.83 20.48
CA VAL A 269 4.60 2.27 20.31
C VAL A 269 3.10 2.50 20.15
N ALA A 270 2.56 3.40 20.97
CA ALA A 270 1.19 3.87 20.83
C ALA A 270 1.07 4.85 19.66
N ILE A 271 0.03 4.68 18.84
CA ILE A 271 -0.33 5.66 17.82
C ILE A 271 -0.96 6.85 18.54
N GLN A 272 -0.45 8.06 18.29
CA GLN A 272 -1.10 9.28 18.76
C GLN A 272 -2.37 9.52 17.93
N ILE A 273 -3.51 9.21 18.53
CA ILE A 273 -4.85 9.43 17.98
C ILE A 273 -5.28 10.90 18.19
N PRO A 274 -6.05 11.52 17.27
CA PRO A 274 -6.45 12.91 17.40
C PRO A 274 -7.40 13.13 18.58
N ALA A 275 -7.37 14.32 19.18
CA ALA A 275 -8.21 14.65 20.33
C ALA A 275 -9.71 14.44 20.03
N GLY A 276 -10.44 13.86 20.99
CA GLY A 276 -11.88 13.56 20.85
C GLY A 276 -12.22 12.36 19.98
N LYS A 277 -11.25 11.57 19.51
CA LYS A 277 -11.47 10.30 18.81
C LYS A 277 -11.19 9.10 19.71
N SER A 278 -11.79 7.95 19.39
CA SER A 278 -11.58 6.71 20.13
C SER A 278 -10.14 6.20 19.96
N PRO A 279 -9.45 5.75 21.02
CA PRO A 279 -8.13 5.12 20.92
C PRO A 279 -8.21 3.65 20.47
N THR A 280 -9.31 3.26 19.81
CA THR A 280 -9.56 1.88 19.39
C THR A 280 -10.26 1.88 18.03
N GLY A 281 -9.68 1.20 17.06
CA GLY A 281 -10.16 1.13 15.68
C GLY A 281 -9.23 0.23 14.86
N ASP A 282 -9.69 -0.22 13.71
CA ASP A 282 -8.87 -1.08 12.86
C ASP A 282 -7.65 -0.30 12.34
N THR A 283 -6.46 -0.86 12.56
CA THR A 283 -5.19 -0.26 12.16
C THR A 283 -4.48 -1.17 11.18
N ARG A 284 -4.15 -0.67 9.99
CA ARG A 284 -3.34 -1.39 8.99
C ARG A 284 -1.93 -0.80 8.93
N VAL A 285 -0.98 -1.64 8.53
CA VAL A 285 0.43 -1.28 8.36
C VAL A 285 0.94 -1.79 7.02
N GLN A 286 1.70 -0.96 6.31
CA GLN A 286 2.35 -1.32 5.05
C GLN A 286 3.73 -0.68 4.98
N PHE A 287 4.75 -1.45 4.61
CA PHE A 287 6.08 -0.89 4.34
C PHE A 287 6.10 -0.18 2.98
N HIS A 288 6.84 0.93 2.93
CA HIS A 288 7.28 1.57 1.70
C HIS A 288 8.26 0.65 0.94
N SER A 289 8.45 0.88 -0.36
CA SER A 289 9.39 0.12 -1.21
C SER A 289 10.83 0.07 -0.65
N ASP A 290 11.27 1.10 0.07
CA ASP A 290 12.57 1.15 0.78
C ASP A 290 12.67 0.24 2.02
N GLN A 291 11.57 -0.39 2.46
CA GLN A 291 11.49 -1.28 3.64
C GLN A 291 11.93 -0.66 4.98
N THR A 292 12.13 0.65 5.05
CA THR A 292 12.53 1.42 6.24
C THR A 292 11.44 2.38 6.72
N ARG A 293 10.57 2.85 5.81
CA ARG A 293 9.41 3.69 6.13
C ARG A 293 8.13 2.85 6.20
N LEU A 294 7.30 3.14 7.20
CA LEU A 294 6.05 2.43 7.44
C LEU A 294 4.86 3.39 7.32
N LEU A 295 3.90 3.06 6.46
CA LEU A 295 2.58 3.67 6.46
C LEU A 295 1.72 2.96 7.51
N VAL A 296 1.13 3.77 8.39
CA VAL A 296 0.16 3.38 9.41
C VAL A 296 -1.17 4.02 9.04
N ILE A 297 -2.20 3.20 8.92
CA ILE A 297 -3.52 3.58 8.43
C ILE A 297 -4.49 3.26 9.57
N HIS A 298 -5.12 4.29 10.12
CA HIS A 298 -6.20 4.16 11.10
C HIS A 298 -7.42 4.89 10.53
N GLU A 299 -8.63 4.50 10.94
CA GLU A 299 -9.88 5.14 10.48
C GLU A 299 -9.89 6.68 10.65
N THR A 300 -9.09 7.22 11.57
CA THR A 300 -8.97 8.66 11.85
C THR A 300 -7.74 9.35 11.24
N GLN A 301 -6.77 8.63 10.66
CA GLN A 301 -5.53 9.23 10.17
C GLN A 301 -4.68 8.33 9.28
N LEU A 302 -3.93 8.96 8.38
CA LEU A 302 -2.73 8.39 7.76
C LEU A 302 -1.51 8.88 8.54
N ALA A 303 -0.54 8.02 8.81
CA ALA A 303 0.72 8.43 9.44
C ALA A 303 1.90 7.66 8.86
N MET A 304 3.04 8.35 8.69
CA MET A 304 4.30 7.74 8.29
C MET A 304 5.22 7.62 9.50
N TYR A 305 5.90 6.48 9.63
CA TYR A 305 6.90 6.23 10.66
C TYR A 305 8.25 5.83 10.03
N ASP A 306 9.34 6.28 10.64
CA ASP A 306 10.66 5.66 10.51
C ASP A 306 10.58 4.35 11.30
N ALA A 307 10.58 3.21 10.62
CA ALA A 307 10.41 1.91 11.27
C ALA A 307 11.67 1.41 12.00
N SER A 308 12.84 2.02 11.74
CA SER A 308 14.08 1.68 12.44
C SER A 308 14.06 2.22 13.89
N LYS A 309 13.51 3.43 14.08
CA LYS A 309 13.34 4.08 15.39
C LYS A 309 11.94 3.90 15.97
N MET A 310 10.97 3.62 15.11
CA MET A 310 9.54 3.69 15.37
C MET A 310 9.07 5.11 15.80
N GLU A 311 9.47 6.10 15.02
CA GLU A 311 9.14 7.52 15.25
C GLU A 311 8.26 8.06 14.12
N ARG A 312 7.21 8.82 14.46
CA ARG A 312 6.27 9.39 13.47
C ARG A 312 6.93 10.54 12.71
N ILE A 313 7.16 10.35 11.41
CA ILE A 313 7.69 11.36 10.48
C ILE A 313 6.59 12.36 10.11
N ARG A 314 5.39 11.87 9.77
CA ARG A 314 4.24 12.69 9.32
C ARG A 314 2.91 12.12 9.77
N GLN A 315 1.91 12.98 9.77
CA GLN A 315 0.50 12.65 10.02
C GLN A 315 -0.37 13.47 9.07
N TRP A 316 -1.42 12.86 8.56
CA TRP A 316 -2.55 13.51 7.93
C TRP A 316 -3.85 13.01 8.59
N VAL A 317 -4.80 13.91 8.81
CA VAL A 317 -6.08 13.65 9.46
C VAL A 317 -7.19 14.13 8.51
N PRO A 318 -8.30 13.38 8.33
CA PRO A 318 -9.45 13.82 7.54
C PRO A 318 -9.97 15.19 7.98
N GLN A 319 -9.99 16.14 7.04
CA GLN A 319 -10.36 17.54 7.19
C GLN A 319 -10.96 18.05 5.86
N ASP A 320 -11.74 19.13 5.95
CA ASP A 320 -12.32 19.86 4.82
C ASP A 320 -12.97 18.96 3.75
N ALA A 321 -12.41 18.91 2.54
CA ALA A 321 -12.97 18.21 1.38
C ALA A 321 -13.03 16.68 1.50
N ILE A 322 -12.31 16.10 2.48
CA ILE A 322 -12.38 14.66 2.80
C ILE A 322 -12.38 14.51 4.33
N SER A 323 -13.56 14.55 4.93
CA SER A 323 -13.76 14.53 6.39
C SER A 323 -14.29 13.20 6.95
N ALA A 324 -14.72 12.27 6.09
CA ALA A 324 -15.19 10.96 6.50
C ALA A 324 -14.06 10.07 7.06
N PRO A 325 -14.38 9.00 7.82
CA PRO A 325 -13.38 8.01 8.23
C PRO A 325 -12.74 7.30 7.03
N ILE A 326 -11.46 6.95 7.18
CA ILE A 326 -10.71 6.16 6.20
C ILE A 326 -11.19 4.70 6.30
N SER A 327 -11.68 4.13 5.20
CA SER A 327 -12.06 2.71 5.10
C SER A 327 -10.84 1.82 4.80
N TYR A 328 -9.93 2.31 3.96
CA TYR A 328 -8.70 1.60 3.57
C TYR A 328 -7.66 2.59 3.03
N ALA A 329 -6.39 2.20 3.00
CA ALA A 329 -5.40 2.84 2.15
C ALA A 329 -4.30 1.87 1.71
N ALA A 330 -3.58 2.19 0.64
CA ALA A 330 -2.42 1.44 0.15
C ALA A 330 -1.44 2.34 -0.60
N TYR A 331 -0.13 2.05 -0.49
CA TYR A 331 0.89 2.59 -1.40
C TYR A 331 0.67 2.10 -2.85
N SER A 332 0.98 2.95 -3.82
CA SER A 332 1.28 2.53 -5.20
C SER A 332 2.48 1.58 -5.24
N CYS A 333 2.66 0.80 -6.32
CA CYS A 333 3.76 -0.15 -6.44
C CYS A 333 5.16 0.50 -6.36
N ASN A 334 5.32 1.71 -6.89
CA ASN A 334 6.54 2.51 -6.76
C ASN A 334 6.65 3.26 -5.41
N SER A 335 5.60 3.19 -4.59
CA SER A 335 5.43 3.89 -3.30
C SER A 335 5.59 5.42 -3.36
N GLN A 336 5.34 6.05 -4.51
CA GLN A 336 5.29 7.51 -4.66
C GLN A 336 3.91 8.11 -4.35
N LEU A 337 2.85 7.30 -4.41
CA LEU A 337 1.49 7.69 -4.10
C LEU A 337 0.91 6.79 -3.00
N ILE A 338 -0.08 7.33 -2.27
CA ILE A 338 -0.97 6.55 -1.39
C ILE A 338 -2.39 6.80 -1.88
N TYR A 339 -3.12 5.72 -2.18
CA TYR A 339 -4.56 5.77 -2.42
C TYR A 339 -5.26 5.45 -1.11
N ALA A 340 -6.06 6.38 -0.60
CA ALA A 340 -6.91 6.17 0.56
C ALA A 340 -8.39 6.28 0.16
N THR A 341 -9.20 5.37 0.65
CA THR A 341 -10.65 5.31 0.42
C THR A 341 -11.39 5.68 1.70
N PHE A 342 -12.57 6.28 1.56
CA PHE A 342 -13.32 6.88 2.65
C PHE A 342 -14.77 6.37 2.69
N CYS A 343 -15.37 6.37 3.89
CA CYS A 343 -16.72 5.82 4.10
C CYS A 343 -17.85 6.64 3.45
N ASP A 344 -17.56 7.80 2.88
CA ASP A 344 -18.45 8.63 2.07
C ASP A 344 -18.32 8.38 0.55
N GLY A 345 -17.43 7.46 0.16
CA GLY A 345 -17.12 7.17 -1.25
C GLY A 345 -16.08 8.09 -1.88
N ASN A 346 -15.44 8.99 -1.15
CA ASN A 346 -14.29 9.70 -1.69
C ASN A 346 -13.06 8.76 -1.79
N ILE A 347 -12.17 9.07 -2.73
CA ILE A 347 -10.83 8.49 -2.81
C ILE A 347 -9.83 9.65 -2.82
N GLY A 348 -8.91 9.66 -1.87
CA GLY A 348 -7.81 10.61 -1.84
C GLY A 348 -6.54 10.01 -2.44
N VAL A 349 -5.94 10.71 -3.39
CA VAL A 349 -4.62 10.41 -3.95
C VAL A 349 -3.61 11.32 -3.25
N PHE A 350 -2.74 10.74 -2.43
CA PHE A 350 -1.76 11.47 -1.63
C PHE A 350 -0.35 11.29 -2.18
N ASP A 351 0.46 12.33 -2.03
CA ASP A 351 1.90 12.24 -2.12
C ASP A 351 2.46 11.38 -0.99
N ALA A 352 3.20 10.31 -1.33
CA ALA A 352 3.71 9.38 -0.32
C ALA A 352 4.76 9.99 0.62
N ASP A 353 5.56 10.97 0.16
CA ASP A 353 6.66 11.53 0.96
C ASP A 353 6.22 12.66 1.91
N SER A 354 5.16 13.38 1.55
CA SER A 354 4.65 14.55 2.29
C SER A 354 3.29 14.34 2.95
N LEU A 355 2.55 13.27 2.63
CA LEU A 355 1.13 13.06 2.96
C LEU A 355 0.23 14.23 2.52
N ARG A 356 0.61 14.97 1.47
CA ARG A 356 -0.25 16.00 0.89
C ARG A 356 -1.25 15.35 -0.06
N LEU A 357 -2.53 15.65 0.13
CA LEU A 357 -3.59 15.29 -0.82
C LEU A 357 -3.31 16.01 -2.14
N ARG A 358 -3.08 15.25 -3.21
CA ARG A 358 -2.87 15.77 -4.58
C ARG A 358 -4.18 15.87 -5.35
N CYS A 359 -5.04 14.85 -5.23
CA CYS A 359 -6.34 14.80 -5.90
C CYS A 359 -7.40 14.10 -5.04
N ARG A 360 -8.66 14.52 -5.17
CA ARG A 360 -9.86 13.81 -4.73
C ARG A 360 -10.56 13.20 -5.94
N ILE A 361 -10.89 11.91 -5.90
CA ILE A 361 -11.78 11.26 -6.87
C ILE A 361 -13.14 11.10 -6.18
N ALA A 362 -14.18 11.68 -6.77
CA ALA A 362 -15.53 11.68 -6.22
C ALA A 362 -16.23 10.32 -6.45
N PRO A 363 -17.25 9.96 -5.62
CA PRO A 363 -18.03 8.73 -5.81
C PRO A 363 -18.65 8.63 -7.22
N SER A 364 -19.09 9.77 -7.78
CA SER A 364 -19.76 9.90 -9.09
C SER A 364 -18.98 9.28 -10.25
N VAL A 365 -17.66 9.22 -10.14
CA VAL A 365 -16.73 8.71 -11.16
C VAL A 365 -16.92 7.20 -11.39
N TYR A 366 -17.21 6.44 -10.33
CA TYR A 366 -17.29 4.98 -10.38
C TYR A 366 -18.63 4.42 -9.86
N ASN A 367 -19.50 5.24 -9.29
CA ASN A 367 -20.73 4.82 -8.62
C ASN A 367 -21.80 5.94 -8.65
N GLY A 368 -23.04 5.56 -8.99
CA GLY A 368 -24.19 6.48 -9.00
C GLY A 368 -24.96 6.57 -7.67
N SER A 369 -24.67 5.72 -6.68
CA SER A 369 -25.40 5.65 -5.40
C SER A 369 -24.60 6.23 -4.23
N GLN A 370 -25.18 7.18 -3.50
CA GLN A 370 -24.56 7.76 -2.29
C GLN A 370 -24.40 6.77 -1.11
N THR A 371 -25.03 5.58 -1.17
CA THR A 371 -24.93 4.57 -0.09
C THR A 371 -23.81 3.55 -0.28
N VAL A 372 -23.20 3.51 -1.48
CA VAL A 372 -22.17 2.53 -1.82
C VAL A 372 -20.79 3.18 -1.77
N TYR A 373 -19.87 2.53 -1.06
CA TYR A 373 -18.50 3.03 -0.89
C TYR A 373 -17.47 1.88 -0.90
N PRO A 374 -16.21 2.16 -1.26
CA PRO A 374 -15.11 1.21 -1.19
C PRO A 374 -14.76 0.83 0.25
N LEU A 375 -14.83 -0.47 0.54
CA LEU A 375 -14.33 -1.07 1.78
C LEU A 375 -12.83 -1.41 1.69
N VAL A 376 -12.33 -1.64 0.47
CA VAL A 376 -10.94 -2.00 0.20
C VAL A 376 -10.45 -1.39 -1.11
N VAL A 377 -9.16 -1.04 -1.13
CA VAL A 377 -8.42 -0.72 -2.36
C VAL A 377 -7.22 -1.66 -2.52
N ALA A 378 -6.99 -2.12 -3.74
CA ALA A 378 -5.79 -2.83 -4.14
C ALA A 378 -5.08 -2.03 -5.25
N THR A 379 -3.77 -1.81 -5.13
CA THR A 379 -2.97 -1.13 -6.16
C THR A 379 -2.34 -2.15 -7.09
N HIS A 380 -2.24 -1.85 -8.39
CA HIS A 380 -1.63 -2.76 -9.35
C HIS A 380 -0.12 -2.90 -9.04
N PRO A 381 0.46 -4.13 -9.02
CA PRO A 381 1.83 -4.36 -8.57
C PRO A 381 2.90 -3.81 -9.52
N LEU A 382 2.55 -3.45 -10.75
CA LEU A 382 3.47 -2.98 -11.79
C LEU A 382 3.12 -1.60 -12.38
N ASP A 383 1.94 -1.05 -12.06
CA ASP A 383 1.47 0.26 -12.53
C ASP A 383 1.08 1.11 -11.31
N PRO A 384 1.76 2.25 -11.06
CA PRO A 384 1.49 3.06 -9.88
C PRO A 384 0.19 3.88 -9.96
N ASN A 385 -0.43 3.98 -11.15
CA ASN A 385 -1.62 4.78 -11.41
C ASN A 385 -2.91 3.95 -11.48
N GLN A 386 -2.81 2.63 -11.55
CA GLN A 386 -3.98 1.74 -11.53
C GLN A 386 -4.33 1.28 -10.12
N LEU A 387 -5.61 1.43 -9.76
CA LEU A 387 -6.17 0.91 -8.52
C LEU A 387 -7.46 0.13 -8.79
N ALA A 388 -7.76 -0.82 -7.91
CA ALA A 388 -9.01 -1.55 -7.88
C ALA A 388 -9.73 -1.34 -6.56
N LEU A 389 -11.06 -1.25 -6.60
CA LEU A 389 -11.95 -1.03 -5.48
C LEU A 389 -12.84 -2.25 -5.26
N GLY A 390 -13.00 -2.65 -4.00
CA GLY A 390 -14.05 -3.56 -3.57
C GLY A 390 -15.12 -2.79 -2.80
N LEU A 391 -16.35 -2.80 -3.29
CA LEU A 391 -17.44 -1.95 -2.78
C LEU A 391 -18.37 -2.70 -1.80
N THR A 392 -19.17 -1.93 -1.05
CA THR A 392 -20.19 -2.45 -0.12
C THR A 392 -21.31 -3.24 -0.80
N ASP A 393 -21.60 -2.98 -2.08
CA ASP A 393 -22.61 -3.71 -2.87
C ASP A 393 -22.13 -5.05 -3.43
N GLY A 394 -20.84 -5.37 -3.25
CA GLY A 394 -20.21 -6.58 -3.77
C GLY A 394 -19.51 -6.42 -5.12
N SER A 395 -19.66 -5.26 -5.77
CA SER A 395 -19.01 -4.99 -7.05
C SER A 395 -17.51 -4.70 -6.88
N VAL A 396 -16.76 -5.03 -7.94
CA VAL A 396 -15.32 -4.76 -8.03
C VAL A 396 -15.07 -3.90 -9.27
N LYS A 397 -14.32 -2.81 -9.10
CA LYS A 397 -14.06 -1.83 -10.17
C LYS A 397 -12.57 -1.50 -10.26
N VAL A 398 -12.03 -1.42 -11.46
CA VAL A 398 -10.65 -0.94 -11.71
C VAL A 398 -10.72 0.45 -12.32
N ILE A 399 -9.87 1.35 -11.81
CA ILE A 399 -9.79 2.76 -12.18
C ILE A 399 -8.36 3.07 -12.64
N GLU A 400 -8.23 3.71 -13.80
CA GLU A 400 -7.02 4.39 -14.25
C GLU A 400 -7.36 5.87 -14.50
N PRO A 401 -6.96 6.79 -13.60
CA PRO A 401 -7.16 8.22 -13.82
C PRO A 401 -6.34 8.74 -15.00
N THR A 402 -6.90 9.62 -15.82
CA THR A 402 -6.23 10.12 -17.04
C THR A 402 -5.11 11.13 -16.75
N GLU A 403 -5.12 11.82 -15.60
CA GLU A 403 -4.00 12.66 -15.12
C GLU A 403 -2.70 11.87 -14.78
N SER A 404 -2.75 10.55 -14.90
CA SER A 404 -1.62 9.62 -14.65
C SER A 404 -0.37 9.90 -15.49
N GLU A 405 -0.49 10.60 -16.62
CA GLU A 405 0.64 11.06 -17.45
C GLU A 405 1.50 12.18 -16.80
N GLY A 406 1.31 12.45 -15.50
CA GLY A 406 2.38 12.97 -14.63
C GLY A 406 2.08 14.28 -13.91
N LYS A 407 0.81 14.68 -13.79
CA LYS A 407 0.45 16.01 -13.25
C LYS A 407 -0.65 16.07 -12.19
N TRP A 408 -0.81 15.01 -11.38
CA TRP A 408 -1.59 15.05 -10.13
C TRP A 408 -1.31 16.31 -9.28
N GLY A 409 -2.11 17.37 -9.48
CA GLY A 409 -1.99 18.68 -8.85
C GLY A 409 -0.65 19.42 -9.04
N THR A 410 0.15 19.22 -10.09
CA THR A 410 1.47 19.89 -10.14
C THR A 410 1.37 21.42 -10.18
N SER A 411 1.95 22.11 -9.19
CA SER A 411 2.39 23.50 -9.39
C SER A 411 3.43 23.56 -10.51
N PRO A 412 3.47 24.65 -11.32
CA PRO A 412 4.61 24.87 -12.20
C PRO A 412 5.89 24.92 -11.36
N ALA A 413 6.98 24.35 -11.88
CA ALA A 413 8.26 24.40 -11.21
C ALA A 413 8.70 25.85 -11.06
N CYS A 414 9.07 26.27 -9.83
CA CYS A 414 9.83 27.51 -9.66
C CYS A 414 11.10 27.41 -10.50
N ARG A 415 11.28 28.37 -11.41
CA ARG A 415 12.53 28.61 -12.14
C ARG A 415 13.36 29.66 -11.41
#